data_AF-A0A0F0FMR3-F1
#
_entry.id   AF-A0A0F0FMR3-F1
#
_cell.length_a   1.000
_cell.length_b   1.000
_cell.length_c   1.000
_cell.angle_alpha   90.00
_cell.angle_beta   90.00
_cell.angle_gamma   90.00
#
_symmetry.space_group_name_H-M   'P 1'
#
loop_
_entity.id
_entity.type
_entity.pdbx_description
1 polymer ?
#
loop_
_entity_poly.entity_id
_entity_poly.type
_entity_poly.pdbx_seq_one_letter_code
_entity_poly.pdbx_strand_id
1 'polypeptide(L)'
;MALEKPALHSVWQNEQGDKFIVLDVFDPAEDAEMREDDYLPGYYLVTFVDYEERNEAEPFGEEFDNEQWMALVTSLDLKQSGVEPGDYAI
;
A
#
# COMPACT_ATOMS: atom_id res chain seq x y z
N MET A 1 15.18 -0.61 -10.09
CA MET A 1 14.66 -1.81 -9.40
C MET A 1 13.17 -1.57 -9.25
N ALA A 2 12.32 -2.47 -9.74
CA ALA A 2 10.89 -2.39 -9.43
C ALA A 2 10.76 -2.79 -7.96
N LEU A 3 10.13 -1.94 -7.14
CA LEU A 3 9.78 -2.33 -5.78
C LEU A 3 8.71 -3.41 -5.91
N GLU A 4 8.86 -4.47 -5.15
CA GLU A 4 7.86 -5.51 -5.08
C GLU A 4 6.58 -4.94 -4.45
N LYS A 5 5.44 -5.55 -4.79
CA LYS A 5 4.14 -5.21 -4.20
C LYS A 5 4.25 -5.14 -2.67
N PRO A 6 3.79 -4.05 -2.02
CA PRO A 6 3.91 -3.96 -0.57
C PRO A 6 3.07 -5.04 0.11
N ALA A 7 3.53 -5.49 1.29
CA ALA A 7 2.73 -6.41 2.09
C ALA A 7 1.56 -5.66 2.75
N LEU A 8 0.43 -6.33 2.91
CA LEU A 8 -0.70 -5.84 3.71
C LEU A 8 -0.24 -5.54 5.15
N HIS A 9 -0.68 -4.41 5.72
CA HIS A 9 -0.24 -3.90 7.03
C HIS A 9 1.27 -3.64 7.14
N SER A 10 1.97 -3.53 6.02
CA SER A 10 3.35 -3.06 6.02
C SER A 10 3.39 -1.59 6.41
N VAL A 11 4.41 -1.27 7.21
CA VAL A 11 4.64 0.06 7.73
C VAL A 11 5.87 0.64 7.05
N TRP A 12 5.74 1.84 6.53
CA TRP A 12 6.76 2.54 5.76
C TRP A 12 7.11 3.85 6.45
N GLN A 13 8.40 4.13 6.59
CA GLN A 13 8.89 5.31 7.32
C GLN A 13 10.06 5.96 6.59
N ASN A 14 10.11 7.29 6.59
CA ASN A 14 11.25 8.07 6.10
C ASN A 14 12.13 8.60 7.24
N GLU A 15 13.27 9.20 6.91
CA GLU A 15 14.19 9.79 7.91
C GLU A 15 13.61 11.03 8.62
N GLN A 16 12.57 11.65 8.06
CA GLN A 16 11.92 12.82 8.62
C GLN A 16 10.93 12.45 9.74
N GLY A 17 10.55 11.17 9.83
CA GLY A 17 9.63 10.65 10.82
C GLY A 17 8.22 10.39 10.30
N ASP A 18 7.93 10.73 9.04
CA ASP A 18 6.66 10.42 8.39
C ASP A 18 6.51 8.91 8.29
N LYS A 19 5.31 8.42 8.61
CA LYS A 19 5.06 7.00 8.76
C LYS A 19 3.70 6.67 8.17
N PHE A 20 3.66 5.70 7.27
CA PHE A 20 2.45 5.24 6.60
C PHE A 20 2.22 3.76 6.88
N ILE A 21 0.97 3.33 6.82
CA ILE A 21 0.59 1.92 6.88
C ILE A 21 -0.28 1.56 5.68
N VAL A 22 0.03 0.43 5.06
CA VAL A 22 -0.76 -0.14 3.97
C VAL A 22 -1.97 -0.87 4.55
N LEU A 23 -3.17 -0.43 4.20
CA LEU A 23 -4.43 -0.99 4.69
C LEU A 23 -5.05 -1.98 3.72
N ASP A 24 -4.81 -1.81 2.41
CA ASP A 24 -5.27 -2.75 1.41
C ASP A 24 -4.29 -2.81 0.23
N VAL A 25 -4.22 -3.97 -0.40
CA VAL A 25 -3.44 -4.20 -1.61
C VAL A 25 -4.26 -5.05 -2.56
N PHE A 26 -4.84 -4.39 -3.56
CA PHE A 26 -5.59 -5.07 -4.60
C PHE A 26 -4.67 -5.41 -5.79
N ASP A 27 -4.59 -6.70 -6.12
CA ASP A 27 -3.84 -7.20 -7.27
C ASP A 27 -4.80 -7.94 -8.19
N PRO A 28 -5.17 -7.37 -9.35
CA PRO A 28 -6.10 -8.02 -10.24
C PRO A 28 -5.56 -9.38 -10.71
N ALA A 29 -4.24 -9.55 -10.88
CA ALA A 29 -3.68 -10.83 -11.33
C ALA A 29 -3.83 -11.96 -10.32
N GLU A 30 -4.04 -11.65 -9.04
CA GLU A 30 -4.38 -12.63 -7.99
C GLU A 30 -5.89 -12.78 -7.78
N ASP A 31 -6.70 -11.88 -8.38
CA ASP A 31 -8.15 -11.94 -8.31
C ASP A 31 -8.70 -12.99 -9.28
N ALA A 32 -9.25 -14.06 -8.71
CA ALA A 32 -9.78 -15.20 -9.46
C ALA A 32 -11.10 -14.89 -10.20
N GLU A 33 -11.75 -13.75 -9.93
CA GLU A 33 -13.00 -13.34 -10.57
C GLU A 33 -12.77 -12.36 -11.73
N MET A 34 -11.57 -11.78 -11.86
CA MET A 34 -11.18 -10.96 -13.00
C MET A 34 -10.95 -11.78 -14.28
N ARG A 35 -11.24 -11.19 -15.44
CA ARG A 35 -11.01 -11.82 -16.74
C ARG A 35 -9.56 -11.64 -17.17
N GLU A 36 -9.02 -12.63 -17.87
CA GLU A 36 -7.65 -12.59 -18.39
C GLU A 36 -7.34 -11.36 -19.26
N ASP A 37 -8.32 -10.85 -20.00
CA ASP A 37 -8.19 -9.65 -20.83
C ASP A 37 -8.10 -8.33 -20.03
N ASP A 38 -8.52 -8.33 -18.76
CA ASP A 38 -8.45 -7.18 -17.85
C ASP A 38 -7.14 -7.17 -17.03
N TYR A 39 -6.30 -8.21 -17.14
CA TYR A 39 -5.00 -8.27 -16.46
C TYR A 39 -3.99 -7.33 -17.10
N LEU A 40 -3.60 -6.30 -16.34
CA LEU A 40 -2.38 -5.54 -16.59
C LEU A 40 -1.23 -6.18 -15.80
N PRO A 41 -0.28 -6.87 -16.45
CA PRO A 41 0.79 -7.57 -15.73
C PRO A 41 1.65 -6.59 -14.93
N GLY A 42 1.73 -6.81 -13.61
CA GLY A 42 2.46 -5.96 -12.68
C GLY A 42 1.69 -4.75 -12.16
N TYR A 43 0.40 -4.62 -12.51
CA TYR A 43 -0.49 -3.62 -11.91
C TYR A 43 -0.99 -4.09 -10.56
N TYR A 44 -1.00 -3.18 -9.58
CA TYR A 44 -1.64 -3.35 -8.30
C TYR A 44 -2.08 -1.98 -7.78
N LEU A 45 -3.08 -1.97 -6.90
CA LEU A 45 -3.53 -0.80 -6.17
C LEU A 45 -3.13 -0.95 -4.70
N VAL A 46 -2.69 0.14 -4.10
CA VAL A 46 -2.27 0.21 -2.71
C VAL A 46 -3.10 1.29 -2.03
N THR A 47 -3.83 0.89 -1.00
CA THR A 47 -4.50 1.82 -0.11
C THR A 47 -3.65 1.98 1.14
N PHE A 48 -3.28 3.21 1.47
CA PHE A 48 -2.48 3.52 2.65
C PHE A 48 -2.98 4.78 3.35
N VAL A 49 -2.64 4.91 4.63
CA VAL A 49 -2.89 6.13 5.42
C VAL A 49 -1.68 6.51 6.24
N ASP A 50 -1.71 7.75 6.75
CA ASP A 50 -0.83 8.15 7.83
C ASP A 50 -0.98 7.19 9.02
N TYR A 51 0.15 6.79 9.57
CA TYR A 51 0.18 5.82 10.65
C TYR A 51 -0.58 6.33 11.87
N GLU A 52 -0.64 7.63 12.12
CA GLU A 52 -1.42 8.21 13.23
C GLU A 52 -2.94 8.02 13.05
N GLU A 53 -3.41 7.98 11.81
CA GLU A 53 -4.83 7.87 11.43
C GLU A 53 -5.30 6.40 11.29
N ARG A 54 -4.39 5.42 11.40
CA ARG A 54 -4.69 3.99 11.19
C ARG A 54 -5.80 3.39 12.06
N ASN A 55 -6.14 4.03 13.18
CA ASN A 55 -7.18 3.57 14.11
C ASN A 55 -8.47 4.40 14.02
N GLU A 56 -8.55 5.34 13.07
CA GLU A 56 -9.80 6.04 12.81
C GLU A 56 -10.85 5.07 12.26
N ALA A 57 -12.12 5.35 12.53
CA ALA A 57 -13.21 4.44 12.19
C ALA A 57 -13.42 4.30 10.67
N GLU A 58 -12.98 5.30 9.90
CA GLU A 58 -12.95 5.30 8.45
C GLU A 58 -11.64 5.99 8.04
N PRO A 59 -10.50 5.27 8.06
CA PRO A 59 -9.27 5.83 7.55
C PRO A 59 -9.48 6.07 6.05
N PHE A 60 -9.55 7.35 5.63
CA PHE A 60 -9.64 7.72 4.22
C PHE A 60 -8.29 7.43 3.56
N GLY A 61 -8.05 6.15 3.27
CA GLY A 61 -6.88 5.73 2.52
C GLY A 61 -6.89 6.29 1.11
N GLU A 62 -5.79 6.91 0.70
CA GLU A 62 -5.57 7.20 -0.71
C GLU A 62 -5.22 5.89 -1.42
N GLU A 63 -5.94 5.59 -2.49
CA GLU A 63 -5.67 4.44 -3.37
C GLU A 63 -4.72 4.88 -4.48
N PHE A 64 -3.53 4.28 -4.51
CA PHE A 64 -2.49 4.56 -5.50
C PHE A 64 -2.26 3.32 -6.36
N ASP A 65 -2.12 3.52 -7.68
CA ASP A 65 -1.58 2.48 -8.53
C ASP A 65 -0.09 2.23 -8.25
N ASN A 66 0.45 1.14 -8.83
CA ASN A 66 1.83 0.75 -8.64
C ASN A 66 2.83 1.86 -9.05
N GLU A 67 2.55 2.70 -10.06
CA GLU A 67 3.45 3.78 -10.45
C GLU A 67 3.40 4.95 -9.45
N GLN A 68 2.21 5.30 -8.99
CA GLN A 68 2.00 6.35 -7.98
C GLN A 68 2.62 5.97 -6.64
N TRP A 69 2.42 4.72 -6.19
CA TRP A 69 3.04 4.18 -4.98
C TRP A 69 4.58 4.22 -5.07
N MET A 70 5.13 3.78 -6.20
CA MET A 70 6.57 3.82 -6.46
C MET A 70 7.13 5.24 -6.44
N ALA A 71 6.42 6.18 -7.05
CA ALA A 71 6.79 7.59 -7.06
C ALA A 71 6.80 8.16 -5.65
N LEU A 72 5.78 7.84 -4.83
CA LEU A 72 5.69 8.25 -3.44
C LEU A 72 6.87 7.71 -2.63
N VAL A 73 7.08 6.39 -2.64
CA VAL A 73 8.17 5.71 -1.90
C VAL A 73 9.53 6.31 -2.26
N THR A 74 9.77 6.57 -3.54
CA THR A 74 11.02 7.17 -4.01
C THR A 74 11.13 8.65 -3.61
N SER A 75 10.06 9.42 -3.75
CA SER A 75 10.06 10.87 -3.48
C SER A 75 10.27 11.18 -1.99
N LEU A 76 9.75 10.32 -1.12
CA LEU A 76 9.82 10.48 0.33
C LEU A 76 10.96 9.66 0.97
N ASP A 77 11.73 8.91 0.19
CA ASP A 77 12.73 7.92 0.67
C ASP A 77 12.13 6.97 1.73
N LEU A 78 10.91 6.48 1.49
CA LEU A 78 10.24 5.57 2.41
C LEU A 78 10.92 4.20 2.41
N LYS A 79 11.12 3.67 3.62
CA LYS A 79 11.67 2.34 3.84
C LYS A 79 10.68 1.54 4.67
N GLN A 80 10.47 0.28 4.31
CA GLN A 80 9.66 -0.61 5.13
C GLN A 80 10.34 -0.81 6.48
N SER A 81 9.66 -0.37 7.55
CA SER A 81 10.16 -0.47 8.92
C SER A 81 9.56 -1.66 9.68
N GLY A 82 8.46 -2.25 9.19
CA GLY A 82 7.82 -3.41 9.82
C GLY A 82 6.53 -3.85 9.14
N VAL A 83 5.82 -4.77 9.81
CA VAL A 83 4.48 -5.26 9.46
C VAL A 83 3.69 -5.41 10.77
N GLU A 84 2.49 -4.84 10.84
CA GLU A 84 1.63 -4.98 12.01
C GLU A 84 0.65 -6.16 11.87
N PRO A 85 0.25 -6.82 12.98
CA PRO A 85 -0.84 -7.79 12.95
C PRO A 85 -2.15 -7.05 12.66
N GLY A 86 -2.83 -7.44 11.58
CA GLY A 86 -3.98 -6.74 11.02
C GLY A 86 -5.27 -6.76 11.85
N ASP A 87 -5.31 -5.97 12.92
CA ASP A 87 -6.50 -5.77 13.78
C ASP A 87 -7.10 -4.35 13.57
N TYR A 88 -7.09 -3.87 12.32
CA TYR A 88 -7.70 -2.58 11.95
C TYR A 88 -9.14 -2.82 11.50
N ALA A 89 -10.09 -2.07 12.06
CA ALA A 89 -11.48 -2.12 11.64
C ALA A 89 -11.61 -1.47 10.27
N ILE A 90 -11.70 -2.28 9.21
CA ILE A 90 -12.08 -1.88 7.85
C ILE A 90 -13.59 -2.00 7.69
#